data_AF-U4UGP2-F1
#
_entry.id   AF-U4UGP2-F1
#
_cell.length_a   1.000
_cell.length_b   1.000
_cell.length_c   1.000
_cell.angle_alpha   90.00
_cell.angle_beta   90.00
_cell.angle_gamma   90.00
#
_symmetry.space_group_name_H-M   'P 1'
#
loop_
_entity.id
_entity.type
_entity.pdbx_description
1 polymer ?
#
loop_
_entity_poly.entity_id
_entity_poly.type
_entity_poly.pdbx_seq_one_letter_code
_entity_poly.pdbx_strand_id
1 'polypeptide(L)'
;MDTSTSTENAESKQFRVKAGLFLAAVSGASAVFGFGATVIAAKKRDPKYFGKGFMPSRELPETGAVLAMKALGWGTLYAFTGCGVLFYAIWKLSGAHSFAEFRSKMGEALPRIPKNDPPQGRTEFSGMNDLLQYLQDQKGQKDNK
;
A
#
# COMPACT_ATOMS: atom_id res chain seq x y z
N MET A 1 -20.90 14.10 -32.55
CA MET A 1 -21.74 13.96 -31.34
C MET A 1 -20.77 13.50 -30.26
N ASP A 2 -19.89 14.39 -29.79
CA ASP A 2 -18.61 14.01 -29.14
C ASP A 2 -18.23 14.94 -27.97
N THR A 3 -19.21 15.65 -27.40
CA THR A 3 -18.93 16.66 -26.36
C THR A 3 -19.06 16.10 -24.93
N SER A 4 -19.59 14.90 -24.74
CA SER A 4 -19.88 14.34 -23.40
C SER A 4 -18.76 13.45 -22.83
N THR A 5 -17.97 12.78 -23.67
CA THR A 5 -16.91 11.84 -23.23
C THR A 5 -15.62 12.53 -22.73
N SER A 6 -15.39 13.78 -23.15
CA SER A 6 -14.21 14.55 -22.74
C SER A 6 -14.38 15.19 -21.35
N THR A 7 -15.61 15.54 -20.98
CA THR A 7 -15.94 16.22 -19.71
C THR A 7 -15.93 15.23 -18.54
N GLU A 8 -16.42 14.00 -18.73
CA GLU A 8 -16.43 12.94 -17.70
C GLU A 8 -15.01 12.43 -17.36
N ASN A 9 -14.13 12.37 -18.37
CA ASN A 9 -12.70 12.05 -18.18
C ASN A 9 -11.93 13.16 -17.46
N ALA A 10 -12.29 14.43 -17.68
CA ALA A 10 -11.67 15.55 -16.99
C ALA A 10 -12.07 15.58 -15.51
N GLU A 11 -13.36 15.41 -15.21
CA GLU A 11 -13.88 15.42 -13.84
C GLU A 11 -13.36 14.23 -13.01
N SER A 12 -13.35 13.02 -13.59
CA SER A 12 -12.80 11.82 -12.93
C SER A 12 -11.29 11.93 -12.67
N LYS A 13 -10.52 12.56 -13.56
CA LYS A 13 -9.10 12.88 -13.32
C LYS A 13 -8.93 13.87 -12.18
N GLN A 14 -9.74 14.94 -12.15
CA GLN A 14 -9.72 15.92 -11.06
C GLN A 14 -10.08 15.28 -9.71
N PHE A 15 -11.09 14.41 -9.68
CA PHE A 15 -11.45 13.64 -8.49
C PHE A 15 -10.32 12.72 -8.02
N ARG A 16 -9.71 11.96 -8.94
CA ARG A 16 -8.58 11.07 -8.62
C ARG A 16 -7.35 11.83 -8.15
N VAL A 17 -7.08 13.01 -8.70
CA VAL A 17 -5.99 13.89 -8.23
C VAL A 17 -6.29 14.40 -6.82
N LYS A 18 -7.52 14.87 -6.54
CA LYS A 18 -7.93 15.31 -5.20
C LYS A 18 -7.87 14.17 -4.18
N ALA A 19 -8.38 12.99 -4.53
CA ALA A 19 -8.31 11.80 -3.70
C ALA A 19 -6.87 11.35 -3.44
N GLY A 20 -6.02 11.38 -4.48
CA GLY A 20 -4.59 11.08 -4.36
C GLY A 20 -3.87 12.05 -3.44
N LEU A 21 -4.15 13.35 -3.55
CA LEU A 21 -3.56 14.37 -2.67
C LEU A 21 -3.97 14.16 -1.21
N PHE A 22 -5.26 13.87 -0.98
CA PHE A 22 -5.79 13.59 0.35
C PHE A 22 -5.15 12.34 0.97
N LEU A 23 -5.09 11.24 0.21
CA LEU A 23 -4.49 9.99 0.69
C LEU A 23 -2.98 10.16 0.96
N ALA A 24 -2.28 10.89 0.09
CA ALA A 24 -0.87 11.20 0.29
C ALA A 24 -0.65 12.07 1.54
N ALA A 25 -1.52 13.04 1.79
CA ALA A 25 -1.46 13.88 2.99
C ALA A 25 -1.71 13.06 4.27
N VAL A 26 -2.76 12.23 4.30
CA VAL A 26 -3.05 11.35 5.44
C VAL A 26 -1.93 10.33 5.68
N SER A 27 -1.40 9.73 4.62
CA SER A 27 -0.31 8.74 4.72
C SER A 27 1.01 9.39 5.11
N GLY A 28 1.30 10.58 4.59
CA GLY A 28 2.47 11.36 4.96
C GLY A 28 2.40 11.81 6.41
N ALA A 29 1.24 12.30 6.85
CA ALA A 29 1.00 12.65 8.24
C ALA A 29 1.22 11.42 9.14
N SER A 30 0.59 10.27 8.86
CA SER A 30 0.73 9.07 9.68
C SER A 30 2.17 8.56 9.76
N ALA A 31 2.93 8.61 8.66
CA ALA A 31 4.34 8.25 8.66
C ALA A 31 5.18 9.19 9.53
N VAL A 32 4.98 10.51 9.43
CA VAL A 32 5.69 11.51 10.23
C VAL A 32 5.33 11.37 11.72
N PHE A 33 4.05 11.16 12.05
CA PHE A 33 3.62 10.95 13.43
C PHE A 33 4.18 9.65 14.02
N GLY A 34 4.09 8.52 13.30
CA GLY A 34 4.59 7.23 13.78
C GLY A 34 6.12 7.17 13.91
N PHE A 35 6.83 7.63 12.88
CA PHE A 35 8.29 7.70 12.91
C PHE A 35 8.79 8.76 13.90
N GLY A 36 8.12 9.92 13.98
CA GLY A 36 8.44 10.96 14.95
C GLY A 36 8.26 10.50 16.40
N ALA A 37 7.17 9.80 16.71
CA ALA A 37 6.93 9.25 18.04
C ALA A 37 8.02 8.24 18.45
N THR A 38 8.43 7.36 17.54
CA THR A 38 9.51 6.39 17.78
C THR A 38 10.88 7.07 17.94
N VAL A 39 11.17 8.10 17.14
CA VAL A 39 12.38 8.94 17.28
C VAL A 39 12.42 9.66 18.63
N ILE A 40 11.30 10.23 19.09
CA ILE A 40 11.21 10.90 20.39
C ILE A 40 11.38 9.90 21.53
N ALA A 41 10.76 8.72 21.43
CA ALA A 41 10.91 7.65 22.43
C ALA A 41 12.36 7.17 22.52
N ALA A 42 13.05 7.02 21.37
CA ALA A 42 14.47 6.69 21.33
C ALA A 42 15.35 7.82 21.92
N LYS A 43 15.05 9.09 21.62
CA LYS A 43 15.74 10.26 22.19
C LYS A 43 15.59 10.33 23.72
N LYS A 44 14.42 9.96 24.27
CA LYS A 44 14.20 9.93 25.73
C LYS A 44 15.03 8.85 26.43
N ARG A 45 15.32 7.72 25.76
CA ARG A 45 16.17 6.66 26.32
C ARG A 45 17.65 7.05 26.32
N ASP A 46 18.15 7.69 25.26
CA ASP A 46 19.57 8.05 25.11
C ASP A 46 19.82 9.51 24.70
N PRO A 47 19.51 10.50 25.54
CA PRO A 47 19.60 11.91 25.16
C PRO A 47 21.04 12.37 24.83
N LYS A 48 22.05 11.80 25.50
CA LYS A 48 23.47 12.20 25.36
C LYS A 48 24.11 11.73 24.06
N TYR A 49 23.70 10.56 23.55
CA TYR A 49 24.26 9.96 22.33
C TYR A 49 23.38 10.20 21.10
N PHE A 50 22.06 10.37 21.27
CA PHE A 50 21.14 10.63 20.17
C PHE A 50 21.31 12.04 19.56
N GLY A 51 21.54 13.07 20.38
CA GLY A 51 21.79 14.44 19.89
C GLY A 51 23.07 14.57 19.07
N LYS A 52 24.12 13.85 19.46
CA LYS A 52 25.37 13.73 18.67
C LYS A 52 25.16 12.95 17.36
N GLY A 53 24.10 12.15 17.28
CA GLY A 53 23.71 11.42 16.07
C GLY A 53 22.98 12.26 15.00
N PHE A 54 22.53 13.46 15.36
CA PHE A 54 21.82 14.38 14.45
C PHE A 54 22.70 15.54 13.97
N MET A 55 23.77 15.87 14.72
CA MET A 55 24.71 16.93 14.34
C MET A 55 25.82 16.34 13.45
N PRO A 56 25.98 16.81 12.20
CA PRO A 56 27.09 16.41 11.33
C PRO A 56 28.36 17.13 11.80
N SER A 57 28.96 16.67 12.89
CA SER A 57 30.22 17.22 13.40
C SER A 57 31.38 16.42 12.82
N ARG A 58 32.26 17.12 12.09
CA ARG A 58 33.37 16.57 11.27
C ARG A 58 34.54 16.01 12.10
N GLU A 59 34.41 15.96 13.42
CA GLU A 59 35.55 15.88 14.35
C GLU A 59 35.43 14.81 15.45
N LEU A 60 34.35 14.02 15.48
CA LEU A 60 34.21 12.88 16.40
C LEU A 60 33.67 11.64 15.67
N PRO A 61 34.13 10.42 16.03
CA PRO A 61 33.73 9.18 15.37
C PRO A 61 32.20 9.08 15.34
N GLU A 62 31.65 8.93 14.14
CA GLU A 62 30.21 8.99 13.89
C GLU A 62 29.47 8.05 14.85
N THR A 63 28.59 8.60 15.69
CA THR A 63 27.72 7.79 16.56
C THR A 63 26.94 6.80 15.69
N GLY A 64 26.72 5.57 16.15
CA GLY A 64 26.02 4.53 15.36
C GLY A 64 24.63 4.95 14.83
N ALA A 65 23.99 5.94 15.46
CA ALA A 65 22.76 6.55 14.97
C ALA A 65 22.92 7.36 13.67
N VAL A 66 24.05 8.04 13.45
CA VAL A 66 24.33 8.77 12.18
C VAL A 66 24.47 7.77 11.03
N LEU A 67 25.23 6.70 11.27
CA LEU A 67 25.40 5.60 10.32
C LEU A 67 24.06 4.93 10.00
N ALA A 68 23.25 4.63 11.02
CA ALA A 68 21.93 4.05 10.84
C ALA A 68 20.97 4.96 10.06
N MET A 69 20.97 6.27 10.35
CA MET A 69 20.16 7.25 9.62
C MET A 69 20.55 7.34 8.14
N LYS A 70 21.85 7.33 7.83
CA LYS A 70 22.34 7.35 6.43
C LYS A 70 22.03 6.04 5.72
N ALA A 71 22.26 4.90 6.37
CA ALA A 71 21.91 3.58 5.83
C ALA A 71 20.41 3.44 5.59
N LEU A 72 19.57 3.92 6.52
CA LEU A 72 18.13 3.96 6.37
C LEU A 72 17.74 4.85 5.19
N GLY A 73 18.27 6.07 5.10
CA GLY A 73 17.96 7.00 4.01
C GLY A 73 18.30 6.45 2.62
N TRP A 74 19.53 5.97 2.42
CA TRP A 74 19.95 5.36 1.15
C TRP A 74 19.22 4.05 0.87
N GLY A 75 18.89 3.29 1.92
CA GLY A 75 18.09 2.06 1.84
C GLY A 75 16.68 2.31 1.33
N THR A 76 15.95 3.28 1.86
CA THR A 76 14.58 3.59 1.41
C THR A 76 14.57 4.08 -0.04
N LEU A 77 15.57 4.89 -0.44
CA LEU A 77 15.73 5.34 -1.82
C LEU A 77 15.99 4.18 -2.78
N TYR A 78 16.89 3.25 -2.41
CA TYR A 78 17.16 2.07 -3.21
C TYR A 78 15.97 1.11 -3.25
N ALA A 79 15.21 0.96 -2.16
CA ALA A 79 14.01 0.13 -2.13
C ALA A 79 12.93 0.67 -3.07
N PHE A 80 12.65 1.97 -3.03
CA PHE A 80 11.68 2.59 -3.94
C PHE A 80 12.14 2.51 -5.41
N THR A 81 13.40 2.82 -5.67
CA THR A 81 13.97 2.77 -7.02
C THR A 81 14.01 1.33 -7.55
N GLY A 82 14.44 0.38 -6.73
CA GLY A 82 14.53 -1.03 -7.06
C GLY A 82 13.16 -1.63 -7.36
N CYS A 83 12.17 -1.43 -6.49
CA CYS A 83 10.79 -1.84 -6.76
C CYS A 83 10.25 -1.17 -8.03
N GLY A 84 10.46 0.14 -8.21
CA GLY A 84 10.02 0.86 -9.40
C GLY A 84 10.60 0.27 -10.69
N VAL A 85 11.91 0.01 -10.70
CA VAL A 85 12.61 -0.60 -11.85
C VAL A 85 12.14 -2.04 -12.08
N LEU A 86 11.93 -2.83 -11.02
CA LEU A 86 11.47 -4.23 -11.14
C LEU A 86 10.05 -4.29 -11.72
N PHE A 87 9.13 -3.48 -11.21
CA PHE A 87 7.77 -3.38 -11.75
C PHE A 87 7.76 -2.80 -13.17
N TYR A 88 8.62 -1.82 -13.47
CA TYR A 88 8.78 -1.30 -14.82
C TYR A 88 9.37 -2.34 -15.78
N ALA A 89 10.30 -3.16 -15.33
CA ALA A 89 10.88 -4.25 -16.10
C ALA A 89 9.83 -5.33 -16.40
N ILE A 90 9.02 -5.72 -15.41
CA ILE A 90 7.89 -6.63 -15.62
C ILE A 90 6.89 -6.03 -16.62
N TRP A 91 6.59 -4.74 -16.53
CA TRP A 91 5.74 -4.05 -17.51
C TRP A 91 6.35 -4.08 -18.91
N LYS A 92 7.65 -3.78 -19.06
CA LYS A 92 8.37 -3.83 -20.33
C LYS A 92 8.45 -5.23 -20.93
N LEU A 93 8.65 -6.26 -20.10
CA LEU A 93 8.69 -7.65 -20.52
C LEU A 93 7.31 -8.21 -20.87
N SER A 94 6.25 -7.71 -20.23
CA SER A 94 4.88 -8.17 -20.49
C SER A 94 4.32 -7.71 -21.84
N GLY A 95 4.95 -6.76 -22.53
CA GLY A 95 4.51 -6.28 -23.86
C GLY A 95 3.13 -5.60 -23.88
N ALA A 96 2.54 -5.35 -22.71
CA ALA A 96 1.24 -4.71 -22.57
C ALA A 96 1.39 -3.19 -22.62
N HIS A 97 0.73 -2.54 -23.58
CA HIS A 97 0.86 -1.09 -23.79
C HIS A 97 0.05 -0.28 -22.77
N SER A 98 -0.66 -0.97 -21.86
CA SER A 98 -1.58 -0.42 -20.86
C SER A 98 -1.65 -1.31 -19.61
N PHE A 99 -1.77 -0.69 -18.41
CA PHE A 99 -2.00 -1.40 -17.14
C PHE A 99 -3.27 -2.28 -17.17
N ALA A 100 -4.27 -1.91 -17.97
CA ALA A 100 -5.48 -2.71 -18.16
C ALA A 100 -5.19 -3.97 -18.97
N GLU A 101 -4.36 -3.90 -20.01
CA GLU A 101 -3.93 -5.07 -20.77
C GLU A 101 -3.02 -5.99 -19.96
N PHE A 102 -2.12 -5.44 -19.15
CA PHE A 102 -1.30 -6.22 -18.22
C PHE A 102 -2.18 -7.00 -17.24
N ARG A 103 -3.17 -6.33 -16.63
CA ARG A 103 -4.13 -6.97 -15.73
C ARG A 103 -4.94 -8.05 -16.43
N SER A 104 -5.40 -7.81 -17.65
CA SER A 104 -6.16 -8.81 -18.42
C SER A 104 -5.32 -10.02 -18.80
N LYS A 105 -4.09 -9.83 -19.31
CA LYS A 105 -3.18 -10.92 -19.67
C LYS A 105 -2.67 -11.71 -18.46
N MET A 106 -2.35 -11.05 -17.35
CA MET A 106 -2.03 -11.72 -16.09
C MET A 106 -3.24 -12.44 -15.51
N GLY A 107 -4.44 -11.87 -15.67
CA GLY A 107 -5.71 -12.48 -15.26
C GLY A 107 -6.11 -13.71 -16.10
N GLU A 108 -5.68 -13.79 -17.36
CA GLU A 108 -5.83 -14.99 -18.20
C GLU A 108 -4.73 -16.02 -17.97
N ALA A 109 -3.50 -15.59 -17.64
CA ALA A 109 -2.40 -16.49 -17.32
C ALA A 109 -2.61 -17.24 -15.99
N LEU A 110 -3.40 -16.67 -15.09
CA LEU A 110 -3.86 -17.33 -13.87
C LEU A 110 -5.07 -18.21 -14.20
N PRO A 111 -5.07 -19.51 -13.85
CA PRO A 111 -6.23 -20.36 -14.07
C PRO A 111 -7.43 -19.73 -13.33
N ARG A 112 -8.47 -19.37 -14.09
CA ARG A 112 -9.73 -18.87 -13.51
C ARG A 112 -10.29 -19.95 -12.61
N ILE A 113 -10.27 -19.69 -11.30
CA ILE A 113 -10.97 -20.54 -10.34
C ILE A 113 -12.45 -20.48 -10.73
N PRO A 114 -13.08 -21.61 -11.08
CA PRO A 114 -14.49 -21.63 -11.42
C PRO A 114 -15.28 -21.15 -10.21
N LYS A 115 -16.08 -20.09 -10.40
CA LYS A 115 -17.05 -19.68 -9.39
C LYS A 115 -18.14 -20.73 -9.36
N ASN A 116 -18.29 -21.40 -8.22
CA ASN A 116 -19.39 -22.32 -8.00
C ASN A 116 -20.64 -21.49 -7.67
N ASP A 117 -21.65 -21.56 -8.52
CA ASP A 117 -23.01 -21.06 -8.23
C ASP A 117 -23.91 -22.30 -8.08
N PRO A 118 -24.40 -22.65 -6.86
CA PRO A 118 -24.35 -21.89 -5.62
C PRO A 118 -23.04 -22.07 -4.81
N PRO A 119 -22.65 -21.04 -4.02
CA PRO A 119 -21.46 -21.08 -3.19
C PRO A 119 -21.60 -22.12 -2.07
N GLN A 120 -20.71 -23.11 -2.04
CA GLN A 120 -20.68 -24.20 -1.05
C GLN A 120 -19.51 -24.04 -0.06
N GLY A 121 -18.59 -23.09 -0.28
CA GLY A 121 -17.40 -22.88 0.53
C GLY A 121 -17.47 -21.72 1.55
N ARG A 122 -16.74 -21.84 2.67
CA ARG A 122 -16.60 -20.79 3.71
C ARG A 122 -15.75 -19.57 3.28
N THR A 123 -15.34 -19.47 2.02
CA THR A 123 -14.41 -18.43 1.53
C THR A 123 -14.92 -17.65 0.33
N GLU A 124 -16.18 -17.83 -0.06
CA GLU A 124 -16.76 -17.31 -1.31
C GLU A 124 -17.95 -16.36 -1.06
N PHE A 125 -17.97 -15.71 0.11
CA PHE A 125 -18.96 -14.71 0.43
C PHE A 125 -18.82 -13.47 -0.46
N SER A 126 -19.91 -13.07 -1.10
CA SER A 126 -19.95 -11.88 -1.98
C SER A 126 -19.90 -10.56 -1.21
N GLY A 127 -20.06 -10.58 0.11
CA GLY A 127 -19.93 -9.42 0.98
C GLY A 127 -20.34 -9.68 2.42
N MET A 128 -20.31 -8.64 3.26
CA MET A 128 -20.72 -8.71 4.67
C MET A 128 -22.17 -9.16 4.85
N ASN A 129 -23.07 -8.82 3.92
CA ASN A 129 -24.46 -9.25 3.96
C ASN A 129 -24.58 -10.78 3.81
N ASP A 130 -23.77 -11.35 2.92
CA ASP A 130 -23.72 -12.79 2.63
C ASP A 130 -23.08 -13.57 3.81
N LEU A 131 -22.05 -12.99 4.43
CA LEU A 131 -21.47 -13.48 5.68
C LEU A 131 -22.49 -13.51 6.83
N LEU A 132 -23.27 -12.44 7.00
CA LEU A 132 -24.29 -12.36 8.04
C LEU A 132 -25.43 -13.35 7.79
N GLN A 133 -25.87 -13.49 6.53
CA GLN A 133 -26.89 -14.45 6.13
C GLN A 133 -26.45 -15.89 6.46
N TYR A 134 -25.20 -16.25 6.15
CA TYR A 134 -24.65 -17.57 6.48
C TYR A 134 -24.57 -17.83 7.99
N LEU A 135 -24.16 -16.84 8.78
CA LEU A 135 -24.09 -16.97 10.24
C LEU A 135 -25.48 -17.09 10.87
N GLN A 136 -26.48 -16.38 10.32
CA GLN A 136 -27.87 -16.50 10.73
C GLN A 136 -28.41 -17.91 10.45
N ASP A 137 -28.12 -18.45 9.26
CA ASP A 137 -28.56 -19.78 8.85
C ASP A 137 -27.91 -20.89 9.72
N GLN A 138 -26.61 -20.76 10.04
CA GLN A 138 -25.93 -21.64 10.99
C GLN A 138 -26.48 -21.56 12.42
N LYS A 139 -26.88 -20.37 12.88
CA LYS A 139 -27.43 -20.20 14.23
C LYS A 139 -28.82 -20.83 14.34
N GLY A 140 -29.68 -20.62 13.34
CA GLY A 140 -31.01 -21.22 13.28
C GLY A 140 -31.00 -22.76 13.27
N GLN A 141 -29.99 -23.37 12.64
CA GLN A 141 -29.84 -24.82 12.60
C GLN A 141 -29.34 -25.43 13.92
N LYS A 142 -28.62 -24.65 14.75
CA LYS A 142 -28.19 -25.07 16.10
C LYS A 142 -29.28 -24.97 17.15
N ASP A 143 -30.22 -24.04 16.99
CA ASP A 143 -31.33 -23.85 17.94
C ASP A 143 -32.48 -24.85 17.72
N ASN A 144 -32.52 -25.53 16.58
CA ASN A 144 -33.55 -26.51 16.21
C ASN A 144 -33.10 -27.98 16.35
N LYS A 145 -32.06 -28.23 17.15
CA LYS A 145 -31.51 -29.56 17.47
C LYS A 145 -31.27 -29.67 18.97
#